data_AF-A0A414LPS7-F1
#
_entry.id   AF-A0A414LPS7-F1
#
_cell.length_a   1.000
_cell.length_b   1.000
_cell.length_c   1.000
_cell.angle_alpha   90.00
_cell.angle_beta   90.00
_cell.angle_gamma   90.00
#
_symmetry.space_group_name_H-M   'P 1'
#
loop_
_entity.id
_entity.type
_entity.pdbx_description
1 polymer ?
#
loop_
_entity_poly.entity_id
_entity_poly.type
_entity_poly.pdbx_seq_one_letter_code
_entity_poly.pdbx_strand_id
1 'polypeptide(L)'
;AKKLAKPKLGDVGDGGGSAFARNNLKSVLANESLTLDEFNTLRLADVNELSAEQIGKLKNIREAVPKIDSNTVIQKTIPFEDIGKYIGDDGYSTIRGYIARYDDVSHIHGYDNVVESSRLDYTINSDIRPYPEGGNAYGYIKFMTDDVDRIGIPYGTEFGGGNTDPAPCTRNGFTGARNGEVIPEWTVDGNLEPIEGAELHRVIDSEDSIVAIFDGEHFREVKK
;
A
#
# COMPACT_ATOMS: atom_id res chain seq x y z
N ALA A 1 -2.31 -31.18 9.31
CA ALA A 1 -1.96 -30.32 8.16
C ALA A 1 -0.51 -29.86 8.32
N LYS A 2 0.34 -30.02 7.30
CA LYS A 2 1.68 -29.40 7.33
C LYS A 2 1.46 -27.90 7.30
N LYS A 3 1.80 -27.17 8.38
CA LYS A 3 1.89 -25.71 8.32
C LYS A 3 2.92 -25.40 7.24
N LEU A 4 2.49 -24.76 6.15
CA LEU A 4 3.43 -24.16 5.20
C LEU A 4 4.27 -23.16 5.99
N ALA A 5 5.59 -23.21 5.81
CA ALA A 5 6.47 -22.22 6.40
C ALA A 5 6.12 -20.86 5.80
N LYS A 6 5.98 -19.82 6.64
CA LYS A 6 5.77 -18.45 6.16
C LYS A 6 6.94 -18.07 5.23
N PRO A 7 6.68 -17.35 4.12
CA PRO A 7 7.75 -16.88 3.24
C PRO A 7 8.71 -16.00 4.05
N LYS A 8 10.01 -16.05 3.73
CA LYS A 8 10.96 -15.10 4.31
C LYS A 8 10.80 -13.77 3.59
N LEU A 9 10.97 -12.66 4.31
CA LEU A 9 10.82 -11.31 3.75
C LEU A 9 11.68 -11.06 2.49
N GLY A 10 12.77 -11.80 2.30
CA GLY A 10 13.66 -11.72 1.13
C GLY A 10 13.22 -12.52 -0.11
N ASP A 11 12.10 -13.25 -0.07
CA ASP A 11 11.68 -14.15 -1.17
C ASP A 11 10.83 -13.45 -2.27
N VAL A 12 10.60 -12.14 -2.16
CA VAL A 12 9.78 -11.35 -3.11
C VAL A 12 10.65 -10.68 -4.18
N GLY A 13 10.33 -10.90 -5.47
CA GLY A 13 11.04 -10.35 -6.62
C GLY A 13 10.66 -8.92 -7.01
N ASP A 14 11.51 -8.27 -7.82
CA ASP A 14 11.51 -6.85 -8.25
C ASP A 14 10.86 -6.59 -9.62
N GLY A 15 10.08 -7.54 -10.14
CA GLY A 15 9.52 -7.44 -11.49
C GLY A 15 8.72 -6.15 -11.71
N GLY A 16 9.03 -5.39 -12.75
CA GLY A 16 8.43 -4.06 -13.00
C GLY A 16 6.91 -4.04 -13.17
N GLY A 17 6.23 -3.11 -12.50
CA GLY A 17 4.77 -3.04 -12.40
C GLY A 17 4.24 -3.91 -11.26
N SER A 18 3.10 -3.54 -10.67
CA SER A 18 2.52 -4.30 -9.55
C SER A 18 2.33 -5.78 -9.91
N ALA A 19 2.55 -6.70 -8.96
CA ALA A 19 2.39 -8.13 -9.22
C ALA A 19 1.00 -8.48 -9.75
N PHE A 20 -0.07 -7.84 -9.23
CA PHE A 20 -1.41 -7.97 -9.81
C PHE A 20 -1.48 -7.43 -11.25
N ALA A 21 -0.92 -6.25 -11.53
CA ALA A 21 -0.93 -5.66 -12.87
C ALA A 21 -0.20 -6.55 -13.89
N ARG A 22 0.96 -7.08 -13.52
CA ARG A 22 1.76 -7.97 -14.38
C ARG A 22 1.06 -9.29 -14.67
N ASN A 23 0.51 -9.93 -13.66
CA ASN A 23 0.13 -11.34 -13.74
C ASN A 23 -1.35 -11.54 -14.11
N ASN A 24 -2.25 -10.63 -13.71
CA ASN A 24 -3.69 -10.89 -13.72
C ASN A 24 -4.52 -9.80 -14.39
N LEU A 25 -4.10 -8.53 -14.31
CA LEU A 25 -4.93 -7.39 -14.73
C LEU A 25 -5.44 -7.52 -16.17
N LYS A 26 -4.58 -7.89 -17.13
CA LYS A 26 -5.00 -8.04 -18.54
C LYS A 26 -6.19 -9.00 -18.72
N SER A 27 -6.15 -10.16 -18.07
CA SER A 27 -7.25 -11.14 -18.15
C SER A 27 -8.51 -10.65 -17.43
N VAL A 28 -8.35 -9.98 -16.30
CA VAL A 28 -9.46 -9.46 -15.50
C VAL A 28 -10.18 -8.32 -16.25
N LEU A 29 -9.42 -7.42 -16.88
CA LEU A 29 -9.98 -6.36 -17.73
C LEU A 29 -10.74 -6.91 -18.94
N ALA A 30 -10.21 -7.96 -19.58
CA ALA A 30 -10.89 -8.60 -20.70
C ALA A 30 -12.24 -9.20 -20.30
N ASN A 31 -12.36 -9.76 -19.09
CA ASN A 31 -13.64 -10.28 -18.57
C ASN A 31 -14.68 -9.17 -18.37
N GLU A 32 -14.24 -7.97 -18.00
CA GLU A 32 -15.10 -6.79 -17.86
C GLU A 32 -15.29 -6.00 -19.16
N SER A 33 -14.75 -6.51 -20.29
CA SER A 33 -14.74 -5.84 -21.59
C SER A 33 -14.14 -4.42 -21.53
N LEU A 34 -13.03 -4.26 -20.80
CA LEU A 34 -12.31 -3.00 -20.65
C LEU A 34 -10.89 -3.09 -21.22
N THR A 35 -10.43 -2.00 -21.80
CA THR A 35 -9.00 -1.74 -22.04
C THR A 35 -8.34 -1.18 -20.77
N LEU A 36 -7.00 -1.17 -20.75
CA LEU A 36 -6.25 -0.55 -19.65
C LEU A 36 -6.54 0.95 -19.54
N ASP A 37 -6.67 1.64 -20.68
CA ASP A 37 -6.94 3.08 -20.71
C ASP A 37 -8.33 3.40 -20.17
N GLU A 38 -9.36 2.65 -20.59
CA GLU A 38 -10.71 2.79 -20.04
C GLU A 38 -10.73 2.51 -18.54
N PHE A 39 -10.06 1.46 -18.08
CA PHE A 39 -9.93 1.19 -16.65
C PHE A 39 -9.24 2.34 -15.90
N ASN A 40 -8.15 2.88 -16.44
CA ASN A 40 -7.46 4.03 -15.85
C ASN A 40 -8.35 5.28 -15.80
N THR A 41 -9.13 5.55 -16.85
CA THR A 41 -10.13 6.63 -16.83
C THR A 41 -11.17 6.40 -15.74
N LEU A 42 -11.71 5.18 -15.63
CA LEU A 42 -12.75 4.85 -14.64
C LEU A 42 -12.24 4.94 -13.20
N ARG A 43 -11.05 4.39 -12.90
CA ARG A 43 -10.53 4.38 -11.52
C ARG A 43 -10.10 5.77 -11.03
N LEU A 44 -9.89 6.73 -11.94
CA LEU A 44 -9.49 8.10 -11.63
C LEU A 44 -10.65 9.11 -11.70
N ALA A 45 -11.81 8.70 -12.18
CA ALA A 45 -13.01 9.54 -12.20
C ALA A 45 -13.50 9.84 -10.77
N ASP A 46 -14.22 10.95 -10.61
CA ASP A 46 -14.98 11.16 -9.38
C ASP A 46 -16.00 10.02 -9.24
N VAL A 47 -15.98 9.34 -8.11
CA VAL A 47 -16.88 8.20 -7.85
C VAL A 47 -18.36 8.58 -7.97
N ASN A 48 -18.71 9.85 -7.71
CA ASN A 48 -20.09 10.35 -7.86
C ASN A 48 -20.54 10.46 -9.33
N GLU A 49 -19.60 10.44 -10.28
CA GLU A 49 -19.87 10.51 -11.72
C GLU A 49 -19.96 9.12 -12.37
N LEU A 50 -19.63 8.05 -11.62
CA LEU A 50 -19.66 6.69 -12.12
C LEU A 50 -21.08 6.12 -12.15
N SER A 51 -21.42 5.43 -13.24
CA SER A 51 -22.64 4.64 -13.32
C SER A 51 -22.53 3.37 -12.46
N ALA A 52 -23.68 2.79 -12.09
CA ALA A 52 -23.73 1.53 -11.36
C ALA A 52 -23.01 0.38 -12.11
N GLU A 53 -23.04 0.38 -13.45
CA GLU A 53 -22.30 -0.59 -14.27
C GLU A 53 -20.79 -0.39 -14.14
N GLN A 54 -20.31 0.86 -14.21
CA GLN A 54 -18.88 1.18 -14.07
C GLN A 54 -18.36 0.83 -12.67
N ILE A 55 -19.15 1.14 -11.62
CA ILE A 55 -18.86 0.73 -10.24
C ILE A 55 -18.75 -0.80 -10.15
N GLY A 56 -19.70 -1.53 -10.76
CA GLY A 56 -19.69 -2.99 -10.82
C GLY A 56 -18.41 -3.54 -11.44
N LYS A 57 -17.99 -3.00 -12.59
CA LYS A 57 -16.73 -3.40 -13.27
C LYS A 57 -15.51 -3.15 -12.40
N LEU A 58 -15.37 -1.94 -11.84
CA LEU A 58 -14.25 -1.60 -10.95
C LEU A 58 -14.21 -2.50 -9.72
N LYS A 59 -15.37 -2.81 -9.13
CA LYS A 59 -15.46 -3.72 -7.99
C LYS A 59 -15.02 -5.14 -8.37
N ASN A 60 -15.50 -5.69 -9.49
CA ASN A 60 -15.07 -7.01 -9.96
C ASN A 60 -13.56 -7.09 -10.18
N ILE A 61 -12.97 -6.04 -10.78
CA ILE A 61 -11.51 -5.97 -10.98
C ILE A 61 -10.78 -5.95 -9.64
N ARG A 62 -11.27 -5.15 -8.68
CA ARG A 62 -10.65 -5.03 -7.36
C ARG A 62 -10.76 -6.31 -6.53
N GLU A 63 -11.87 -7.03 -6.63
CA GLU A 63 -12.10 -8.32 -5.95
C GLU A 63 -11.27 -9.47 -6.56
N ALA A 64 -10.77 -9.30 -7.79
CA ALA A 64 -9.84 -10.26 -8.41
C ALA A 64 -8.39 -10.13 -7.89
N VAL A 65 -8.07 -9.06 -7.15
CA VAL A 65 -6.76 -8.90 -6.51
C VAL A 65 -6.64 -9.91 -5.37
N PRO A 66 -5.54 -10.68 -5.27
CA PRO A 66 -5.31 -11.58 -4.14
C PRO A 66 -5.38 -10.83 -2.81
N LYS A 67 -6.18 -11.37 -1.88
CA LYS A 67 -6.36 -10.77 -0.55
C LYS A 67 -5.09 -10.87 0.27
N ILE A 68 -4.92 -9.91 1.19
CA ILE A 68 -3.89 -10.00 2.22
C ILE A 68 -4.30 -11.09 3.20
N ASP A 69 -3.41 -12.07 3.38
CA ASP A 69 -3.49 -13.12 4.39
C ASP A 69 -2.24 -13.13 5.28
N SER A 70 -2.17 -14.07 6.22
CA SER A 70 -1.08 -14.11 7.22
C SER A 70 0.29 -14.55 6.65
N ASN A 71 0.35 -14.86 5.36
CA ASN A 71 1.58 -15.14 4.62
C ASN A 71 1.94 -14.02 3.64
N THR A 72 1.14 -12.96 3.58
CA THR A 72 1.35 -11.85 2.66
C THR A 72 2.30 -10.83 3.28
N VAL A 73 3.38 -10.50 2.57
CA VAL A 73 4.26 -9.40 2.95
C VAL A 73 3.60 -8.07 2.59
N ILE A 74 3.57 -7.14 3.53
CA ILE A 74 2.87 -5.86 3.47
C ILE A 74 3.89 -4.72 3.57
N GLN A 75 3.62 -3.62 2.87
CA GLN A 75 4.34 -2.37 3.00
C GLN A 75 3.43 -1.27 3.58
N LYS A 76 3.94 -0.56 4.58
CA LYS A 76 3.46 0.76 5.00
C LYS A 76 4.49 1.82 4.64
N THR A 77 4.20 2.68 3.67
CA THR A 77 5.04 3.87 3.41
C THR A 77 4.77 4.92 4.50
N ILE A 78 5.84 5.51 5.04
CA ILE A 78 5.78 6.55 6.08
C ILE A 78 6.65 7.77 5.69
N PRO A 79 6.30 8.98 6.18
CA PRO A 79 7.15 10.15 6.03
C PRO A 79 8.56 9.89 6.59
N PHE A 80 9.58 10.48 5.97
CA PHE A 80 10.96 10.33 6.44
C PHE A 80 11.13 10.79 7.90
N GLU A 81 10.45 11.87 8.28
CA GLU A 81 10.44 12.41 9.65
C GLU A 81 9.79 11.47 10.69
N ASP A 82 8.98 10.51 10.25
CA ASP A 82 8.29 9.57 11.12
C ASP A 82 9.12 8.34 11.47
N ILE A 83 10.25 8.08 10.77
CA ILE A 83 11.08 6.88 10.99
C ILE A 83 11.50 6.78 12.46
N GLY A 84 11.99 7.88 13.05
CA GLY A 84 12.42 7.90 14.45
C GLY A 84 11.29 7.66 15.46
N LYS A 85 10.03 7.87 15.08
CA LYS A 85 8.87 7.66 15.97
C LYS A 85 8.58 6.18 16.24
N TYR A 86 9.12 5.27 15.43
CA TYR A 86 8.94 3.83 15.61
C TYR A 86 10.03 3.18 16.46
N ILE A 87 11.19 3.85 16.64
CA ILE A 87 12.40 3.23 17.20
C ILE A 87 12.47 3.44 18.73
N GLY A 88 12.77 2.37 19.46
CA GLY A 88 13.01 2.41 20.92
C GLY A 88 11.81 2.01 21.79
N ASP A 89 12.00 2.00 23.11
CA ASP A 89 10.99 1.51 24.09
C ASP A 89 9.71 2.36 24.13
N ASP A 90 9.83 3.64 23.79
CA ASP A 90 8.70 4.58 23.69
C ASP A 90 8.19 4.75 22.24
N GLY A 91 8.72 3.93 21.31
CA GLY A 91 8.40 3.99 19.89
C GLY A 91 7.03 3.37 19.57
N TYR A 92 6.46 3.75 18.44
CA TYR A 92 5.28 3.07 17.92
C TYR A 92 5.60 1.62 17.54
N SER A 93 4.83 0.68 18.10
CA SER A 93 4.96 -0.75 17.84
C SER A 93 3.89 -1.31 16.90
N THR A 94 2.88 -0.51 16.55
CA THR A 94 1.75 -0.94 15.71
C THR A 94 1.60 -0.08 14.46
N ILE A 95 0.98 -0.66 13.41
CA ILE A 95 0.87 -0.06 12.08
C ILE A 95 -0.59 0.28 11.77
N ARG A 96 -0.86 1.46 11.21
CA ARG A 96 -2.23 1.94 10.94
C ARG A 96 -2.40 2.62 9.58
N GLY A 97 -3.66 2.86 9.20
CA GLY A 97 -4.04 3.55 7.98
C GLY A 97 -3.81 2.72 6.71
N TYR A 98 -3.47 3.38 5.61
CA TYR A 98 -3.32 2.74 4.31
C TYR A 98 -2.03 1.94 4.16
N ILE A 99 -2.13 0.77 3.54
CA ILE A 99 -1.05 -0.18 3.29
C ILE A 99 -1.19 -0.80 1.89
N ALA A 100 -0.12 -1.43 1.39
CA ALA A 100 -0.13 -2.19 0.15
C ALA A 100 0.52 -3.56 0.34
N ARG A 101 0.19 -4.52 -0.54
CA ARG A 101 0.99 -5.74 -0.66
C ARG A 101 2.37 -5.37 -1.17
N TYR A 102 3.42 -5.90 -0.55
CA TYR A 102 4.79 -5.56 -0.92
C TYR A 102 5.09 -5.91 -2.39
N ASP A 103 4.64 -7.06 -2.89
CA ASP A 103 4.79 -7.48 -4.30
C ASP A 103 4.16 -6.50 -5.30
N ASP A 104 3.18 -5.70 -4.88
CA ASP A 104 2.49 -4.74 -5.74
C ASP A 104 3.22 -3.38 -5.82
N VAL A 105 4.20 -3.15 -4.95
CA VAL A 105 4.91 -1.86 -4.84
C VAL A 105 6.44 -1.99 -4.76
N SER A 106 6.97 -3.21 -4.64
CA SER A 106 8.40 -3.46 -4.39
C SER A 106 9.31 -2.99 -5.52
N HIS A 107 8.79 -2.78 -6.73
CA HIS A 107 9.53 -2.25 -7.88
C HIS A 107 9.61 -0.72 -7.93
N ILE A 108 8.96 -0.02 -6.98
CA ILE A 108 8.82 1.44 -6.98
C ILE A 108 9.74 2.04 -5.90
N HIS A 109 10.88 2.60 -6.32
CA HIS A 109 11.90 3.12 -5.37
C HIS A 109 12.17 4.62 -5.50
N GLY A 110 12.06 5.18 -6.71
CA GLY A 110 12.31 6.61 -6.91
C GLY A 110 11.28 7.44 -6.15
N TYR A 111 11.73 8.42 -5.38
CA TYR A 111 10.86 9.21 -4.48
C TYR A 111 9.62 9.75 -5.19
N ASP A 112 9.77 10.42 -6.33
CA ASP A 112 8.65 10.96 -7.09
C ASP A 112 7.68 9.87 -7.57
N ASN A 113 8.20 8.70 -7.95
CA ASN A 113 7.38 7.56 -8.34
C ASN A 113 6.62 6.98 -7.14
N VAL A 114 7.24 6.88 -5.96
CA VAL A 114 6.55 6.44 -4.74
C VAL A 114 5.43 7.41 -4.38
N VAL A 115 5.73 8.71 -4.40
CA VAL A 115 4.77 9.77 -4.09
C VAL A 115 3.59 9.75 -5.08
N GLU A 116 3.85 9.67 -6.37
CA GLU A 116 2.79 9.65 -7.39
C GLU A 116 1.98 8.35 -7.37
N SER A 117 2.65 7.19 -7.25
CA SER A 117 1.96 5.89 -7.32
C SER A 117 1.10 5.62 -6.09
N SER A 118 1.54 6.08 -4.91
CA SER A 118 0.78 5.97 -3.67
C SER A 118 -0.05 7.22 -3.34
N ARG A 119 -0.04 8.23 -4.22
CA ARG A 119 -0.71 9.53 -4.05
C ARG A 119 -0.44 10.18 -2.69
N LEU A 120 0.84 10.28 -2.36
CA LEU A 120 1.35 10.87 -1.13
C LEU A 120 1.54 12.41 -1.27
N ASP A 121 0.97 13.01 -2.31
CA ASP A 121 0.97 14.46 -2.60
C ASP A 121 -0.07 15.26 -1.78
N TYR A 122 -0.72 14.63 -0.80
CA TYR A 122 -1.71 15.26 0.07
C TYR A 122 -1.08 16.26 1.07
N THR A 123 -1.89 17.21 1.52
CA THR A 123 -1.54 18.13 2.61
C THR A 123 -2.33 17.81 3.87
N ILE A 124 -1.71 18.07 5.03
CA ILE A 124 -2.31 18.03 6.35
C ILE A 124 -2.22 19.42 6.98
N ASN A 125 -3.14 19.74 7.90
CA ASN A 125 -3.18 21.04 8.57
C ASN A 125 -3.09 22.22 7.57
N SER A 126 -3.81 22.08 6.45
CA SER A 126 -3.91 23.00 5.31
C SER A 126 -2.63 23.23 4.47
N ASP A 127 -1.42 23.10 5.01
CA ASP A 127 -0.19 23.50 4.29
C ASP A 127 1.02 22.55 4.47
N ILE A 128 0.94 21.54 5.32
CA ILE A 128 2.06 20.61 5.55
C ILE A 128 1.94 19.45 4.57
N ARG A 129 2.95 19.25 3.74
CA ARG A 129 3.05 18.08 2.86
C ARG A 129 4.03 17.08 3.48
N PRO A 130 3.56 15.94 4.06
CA PRO A 130 4.45 14.99 4.75
C PRO A 130 5.53 14.39 3.84
N TYR A 131 5.25 14.35 2.54
CA TYR A 131 6.20 13.99 1.49
C TYR A 131 6.44 15.24 0.62
N PRO A 132 7.42 16.10 0.97
CA PRO A 132 7.63 17.40 0.33
C PRO A 132 7.89 17.29 -1.18
N GLU A 133 7.51 18.32 -1.92
CA GLU A 133 7.86 18.44 -3.34
C GLU A 133 9.38 18.57 -3.51
N GLY A 134 9.95 17.84 -4.47
CA GLY A 134 11.41 17.78 -4.66
C GLY A 134 12.15 17.07 -3.52
N GLY A 135 11.44 16.31 -2.67
CA GLY A 135 12.06 15.42 -1.70
C GLY A 135 12.83 14.28 -2.35
N ASN A 136 13.61 13.58 -1.55
CA ASN A 136 14.43 12.45 -2.01
C ASN A 136 14.46 11.28 -1.01
N ALA A 137 13.66 11.37 0.05
CA ALA A 137 13.75 10.44 1.16
C ALA A 137 12.36 10.09 1.73
N TYR A 138 12.21 8.84 2.13
CA TYR A 138 11.01 8.31 2.77
C TYR A 138 11.37 7.11 3.65
N GLY A 139 10.45 6.72 4.52
CA GLY A 139 10.53 5.45 5.24
C GLY A 139 9.48 4.47 4.73
N TYR A 140 9.70 3.19 4.99
CA TYR A 140 8.61 2.22 4.91
C TYR A 140 8.81 1.09 5.91
N ILE A 141 7.71 0.45 6.31
CA ILE A 141 7.72 -0.73 7.17
C ILE A 141 7.30 -1.92 6.32
N LYS A 142 8.14 -2.95 6.30
CA LYS A 142 7.90 -4.22 5.62
C LYS A 142 7.60 -5.29 6.66
N PHE A 143 6.41 -5.86 6.62
CA PHE A 143 5.94 -6.72 7.71
C PHE A 143 4.92 -7.76 7.25
N MET A 144 4.68 -8.74 8.13
CA MET A 144 3.51 -9.62 8.08
C MET A 144 2.75 -9.44 9.40
N THR A 145 1.48 -9.81 9.42
CA THR A 145 0.64 -9.81 10.63
C THR A 145 -0.28 -11.03 10.63
N ASP A 146 -0.71 -11.46 11.82
CA ASP A 146 -1.79 -12.45 11.95
C ASP A 146 -3.18 -11.77 12.08
N ASP A 147 -3.24 -10.44 12.27
CA ASP A 147 -4.47 -9.64 12.42
C ASP A 147 -5.13 -9.27 11.08
N VAL A 148 -5.20 -10.23 10.16
CA VAL A 148 -5.66 -9.98 8.77
C VAL A 148 -7.12 -9.60 8.67
N ASP A 149 -7.94 -9.95 9.66
CA ASP A 149 -9.37 -9.59 9.72
C ASP A 149 -9.60 -8.08 9.89
N ARG A 150 -8.56 -7.33 10.29
CA ARG A 150 -8.58 -5.87 10.41
C ARG A 150 -8.21 -5.15 9.12
N ILE A 151 -7.88 -5.90 8.06
CA ILE A 151 -7.45 -5.37 6.77
C ILE A 151 -8.62 -5.38 5.80
N GLY A 152 -9.01 -4.20 5.33
CA GLY A 152 -10.13 -3.99 4.44
C GLY A 152 -9.73 -3.36 3.11
N ILE A 153 -10.64 -3.46 2.15
CA ILE A 153 -10.60 -2.63 0.94
C ILE A 153 -11.27 -1.30 1.31
N PRO A 154 -10.64 -0.13 1.05
CA PRO A 154 -11.17 1.18 1.44
C PRO A 154 -12.32 1.64 0.53
N TYR A 155 -13.34 0.80 0.36
CA TYR A 155 -14.52 1.10 -0.45
C TYR A 155 -15.34 2.23 0.16
N GLY A 156 -15.69 3.20 -0.68
CA GLY A 156 -16.70 4.21 -0.40
C GLY A 156 -18.11 3.63 -0.34
N THR A 157 -19.07 4.45 0.08
CA THR A 157 -20.48 4.08 0.16
C THR A 157 -21.03 3.68 -1.21
N GLU A 158 -20.51 4.27 -2.28
CA GLU A 158 -20.86 3.99 -3.68
C GLU A 158 -20.47 2.56 -4.09
N PHE A 159 -19.42 2.01 -3.47
CA PHE A 159 -18.96 0.62 -3.65
C PHE A 159 -19.54 -0.35 -2.60
N GLY A 160 -20.40 0.14 -1.71
CA GLY A 160 -20.99 -0.62 -0.60
C GLY A 160 -20.10 -0.75 0.63
N GLY A 161 -19.07 0.08 0.75
CA GLY A 161 -18.23 0.18 1.95
C GLY A 161 -18.60 1.38 2.83
N GLY A 162 -17.73 1.70 3.79
CA GLY A 162 -17.94 2.78 4.77
C GLY A 162 -16.88 3.88 4.72
N ASN A 163 -15.94 3.85 3.77
CA ASN A 163 -14.86 4.82 3.71
C ASN A 163 -15.36 6.18 3.21
N THR A 164 -15.05 7.24 3.95
CA THR A 164 -15.42 8.62 3.60
C THR A 164 -14.20 9.53 3.43
N ASP A 165 -13.00 8.95 3.39
CA ASP A 165 -11.77 9.73 3.23
C ASP A 165 -11.79 10.52 1.90
N PRO A 166 -11.38 11.80 1.94
CA PRO A 166 -11.38 12.65 0.76
C PRO A 166 -10.24 12.26 -0.20
N ALA A 167 -10.19 12.94 -1.34
CA ALA A 167 -9.04 12.90 -2.24
C ALA A 167 -7.74 13.11 -1.43
N PRO A 168 -6.69 12.32 -1.70
CA PRO A 168 -6.49 11.49 -2.88
C PRO A 168 -7.06 10.07 -2.83
N CYS A 169 -7.75 9.66 -1.76
CA CYS A 169 -8.40 8.35 -1.72
C CYS A 169 -9.50 8.28 -2.81
N THR A 170 -9.40 7.27 -3.69
CA THR A 170 -10.36 7.08 -4.79
C THR A 170 -11.66 6.42 -4.33
N ARG A 171 -11.66 5.82 -3.13
CA ARG A 171 -12.75 5.04 -2.55
C ARG A 171 -13.17 3.81 -3.38
N ASN A 172 -12.41 3.45 -4.41
CA ASN A 172 -12.65 2.26 -5.24
C ASN A 172 -11.68 1.10 -4.96
N GLY A 173 -10.77 1.29 -3.99
CA GLY A 173 -9.80 0.27 -3.58
C GLY A 173 -8.52 0.23 -4.42
N PHE A 174 -8.31 1.18 -5.34
CA PHE A 174 -7.03 1.41 -6.01
C PHE A 174 -6.50 2.80 -5.65
N THR A 175 -5.18 2.97 -5.63
CA THR A 175 -4.60 4.31 -5.49
C THR A 175 -4.97 5.17 -6.71
N GLY A 176 -5.01 6.49 -6.50
CA GLY A 176 -5.28 7.47 -7.56
C GLY A 176 -4.08 7.78 -8.45
N ALA A 177 -3.15 6.83 -8.65
CA ALA A 177 -1.89 7.02 -9.39
C ALA A 177 -2.11 7.43 -10.84
N ARG A 178 -1.38 8.45 -11.33
CA ARG A 178 -1.52 8.98 -12.71
C ARG A 178 -0.33 8.63 -13.62
N ASN A 179 0.69 7.98 -13.09
CA ASN A 179 1.89 7.55 -13.82
C ASN A 179 1.76 6.16 -14.49
N GLY A 180 0.55 5.62 -14.58
CA GLY A 180 0.28 4.31 -15.19
C GLY A 180 0.38 3.11 -14.24
N GLU A 181 0.86 3.31 -13.00
CA GLU A 181 0.83 2.27 -11.97
C GLU A 181 -0.62 1.95 -11.56
N VAL A 182 -0.87 0.65 -11.34
CA VAL A 182 -2.16 0.14 -10.84
C VAL A 182 -1.89 -0.58 -9.52
N ILE A 183 -2.10 0.15 -8.43
CA ILE A 183 -1.79 -0.34 -7.08
C ILE A 183 -3.10 -0.59 -6.32
N PRO A 184 -3.40 -1.85 -5.96
CA PRO A 184 -4.48 -2.14 -5.03
C PRO A 184 -4.19 -1.55 -3.66
N GLU A 185 -5.11 -0.71 -3.20
CA GLU A 185 -5.04 -0.05 -1.90
C GLU A 185 -5.79 -0.87 -0.85
N TRP A 186 -5.25 -0.89 0.36
CA TRP A 186 -5.82 -1.55 1.53
C TRP A 186 -5.79 -0.59 2.73
N THR A 187 -6.72 -0.76 3.66
CA THR A 187 -6.78 0.04 4.89
C THR A 187 -6.85 -0.84 6.12
N VAL A 188 -6.38 -0.30 7.24
CA VAL A 188 -6.36 -0.95 8.54
C VAL A 188 -7.43 -0.35 9.44
N ASP A 189 -8.30 -1.20 10.01
CA ASP A 189 -9.19 -0.81 11.09
C ASP A 189 -8.43 -0.81 12.44
N GLY A 190 -8.02 0.38 12.88
CA GLY A 190 -7.24 0.60 14.10
C GLY A 190 -5.73 0.36 13.91
N ASN A 191 -5.17 -0.64 14.59
CA ASN A 191 -3.73 -0.88 14.70
C ASN A 191 -3.40 -2.35 14.41
N LEU A 192 -2.48 -2.64 13.49
CA LEU A 192 -1.94 -3.98 13.26
C LEU A 192 -0.67 -4.19 14.09
N GLU A 193 -0.57 -5.35 14.73
CA GLU A 193 0.67 -5.82 15.32
C GLU A 193 1.53 -6.51 14.24
N PRO A 194 2.75 -6.01 13.95
CA PRO A 194 3.68 -6.71 13.09
C PRO A 194 4.23 -7.96 13.77
N ILE A 195 4.55 -8.99 12.99
CA ILE A 195 5.27 -10.17 13.48
C ILE A 195 6.75 -9.80 13.69
N GLU A 196 7.39 -10.43 14.70
CA GLU A 196 8.84 -10.36 14.93
C GLU A 196 9.63 -10.53 13.63
N GLY A 197 10.61 -9.67 13.43
CA GLY A 197 11.41 -9.61 12.20
C GLY A 197 10.86 -8.63 11.15
N ALA A 198 9.78 -7.89 11.42
CA ALA A 198 9.38 -6.78 10.57
C ALA A 198 10.50 -5.74 10.44
N GLU A 199 10.69 -5.20 9.25
CA GLU A 199 11.80 -4.33 8.89
C GLU A 199 11.30 -2.89 8.77
N LEU A 200 11.95 -1.97 9.47
CA LEU A 200 11.80 -0.53 9.24
C LEU A 200 12.93 -0.07 8.33
N HIS A 201 12.56 0.46 7.17
CA HIS A 201 13.46 0.92 6.13
C HIS A 201 13.52 2.43 6.05
N ARG A 202 14.68 2.89 5.59
CA ARG A 202 14.94 4.27 5.21
C ARG A 202 15.51 4.28 3.80
N VAL A 203 14.87 5.05 2.93
CA VAL A 203 15.31 5.27 1.55
C VAL A 203 15.75 6.73 1.39
N ILE A 204 16.94 6.95 0.85
CA ILE A 204 17.47 8.29 0.49
C ILE A 204 18.11 8.17 -0.88
N ASP A 205 17.74 9.04 -1.83
CA ASP A 205 18.26 9.01 -3.20
C ASP A 205 18.11 7.63 -3.86
N SER A 206 17.00 6.94 -3.56
CA SER A 206 16.70 5.55 -3.95
C SER A 206 17.61 4.47 -3.35
N GLU A 207 18.54 4.82 -2.46
CA GLU A 207 19.31 3.86 -1.68
C GLU A 207 18.51 3.39 -0.46
N ASP A 208 18.18 2.11 -0.42
CA ASP A 208 17.41 1.49 0.65
C ASP A 208 18.33 0.89 1.73
N SER A 209 18.01 1.15 2.99
CA SER A 209 18.68 0.58 4.16
C SER A 209 17.68 0.23 5.26
N ILE A 210 17.83 -0.97 5.82
CA ILE A 210 17.10 -1.33 7.05
C ILE A 210 17.73 -0.56 8.21
N VAL A 211 16.90 0.16 8.97
CA VAL A 211 17.33 0.96 10.13
C VAL A 211 16.89 0.37 11.46
N ALA A 212 15.82 -0.42 11.49
CA ALA A 212 15.42 -1.16 12.69
C ALA A 212 14.68 -2.46 12.35
N ILE A 213 14.70 -3.41 13.28
CA ILE A 213 13.96 -4.69 13.22
C ILE A 213 13.02 -4.76 14.43
N PHE A 214 11.78 -5.17 14.20
CA PHE A 214 10.82 -5.43 15.27
C PHE A 214 11.19 -6.69 16.06
N ASP A 215 11.41 -6.58 17.36
CA ASP A 215 11.81 -7.69 18.25
C ASP A 215 10.63 -8.48 18.84
N GLY A 216 9.41 -8.18 18.38
CA GLY A 216 8.16 -8.71 18.94
C GLY A 216 7.47 -7.72 19.88
N GLU A 217 8.15 -6.66 20.31
CA GLU A 217 7.59 -5.61 21.16
C GLU A 217 7.87 -4.20 20.61
N HIS A 218 9.10 -3.95 20.15
CA HIS A 218 9.57 -2.64 19.68
C HIS A 218 10.47 -2.76 18.45
N PHE A 219 10.57 -1.70 17.65
CA PHE A 219 11.60 -1.62 16.61
C PHE A 219 12.95 -1.24 17.24
N ARG A 220 13.96 -2.10 17.06
CA ARG A 220 15.32 -1.93 17.56
C ARG A 220 16.28 -1.61 16.43
N GLU A 221 17.11 -0.59 16.62
CA GLU A 221 18.10 -0.20 15.62
C GLU A 221 19.02 -1.37 15.24
N VAL A 222 19.28 -1.51 13.94
CA VAL A 222 20.31 -2.44 13.47
C VAL A 222 21.68 -1.85 13.78
N LYS A 223 22.46 -2.55 14.61
CA LYS A 223 23.85 -2.14 14.88
C LYS A 223 24.67 -2.29 13.60
N LYS A 224 25.29 -1.20 13.16
CA LYS A 224 26.29 -1.19 12.08
C LYS A 224 27.62 -1.79 12.54
#